data_AF-A0A5N9EP14-F1
#
_entry.id   AF-A0A5N9EP14-F1
#
_cell.length_a   1.000
_cell.length_b   1.000
_cell.length_c   1.000
_cell.angle_alpha   90.00
_cell.angle_beta   90.00
_cell.angle_gamma   90.00
#
_symmetry.space_group_name_H-M   'P 1'
#
loop_
_entity.id
_entity.type
_entity.pdbx_description
1 polymer ?
#
loop_
_entity_poly.entity_id
_entity_poly.type
_entity_poly.pdbx_seq_one_letter_code
_entity_poly.pdbx_strand_id
1 'polypeptide(L)'
;MKYTKDTITGSLLHDFGISTNTLEKTRIIFIPYVPFPSFTLPSVFGNAIIFMYKNKLNLNKELQVKDKKSLGFLLYQYCHAHQVLEWGSYFYLWRHFYHKIFSRRIPKKHTHVERECYACVDNLMTSDMEIHN
;
A
#
# COMPACT_ATOMS: atom_id res chain seq x y z
N MET A 1 -1.67 -2.22 13.84
CA MET A 1 -2.40 -0.96 13.58
C MET A 1 -3.27 -1.11 12.33
N LYS A 2 -4.29 -0.26 12.16
CA LYS A 2 -5.13 -0.20 10.98
C LYS A 2 -5.54 1.25 10.73
N TYR A 3 -5.56 1.69 9.49
CA TYR A 3 -6.23 2.93 9.09
C TYR A 3 -7.64 2.58 8.63
N THR A 4 -8.64 3.25 9.20
CA THR A 4 -10.04 3.17 8.77
C THR A 4 -10.44 4.49 8.13
N LYS A 5 -11.57 4.51 7.42
CA LYS A 5 -12.10 5.75 6.84
C LYS A 5 -12.30 6.87 7.87
N ASP A 6 -12.50 6.51 9.14
CA ASP A 6 -12.68 7.44 10.27
C ASP A 6 -11.37 8.07 10.77
N THR A 7 -10.21 7.58 10.32
CA THR A 7 -8.91 8.17 10.64
C THR A 7 -8.50 9.16 9.55
N ILE A 8 -7.80 10.25 9.89
CA ILE A 8 -7.31 11.25 8.94
C ILE A 8 -6.56 10.58 7.77
N THR A 9 -5.59 9.72 8.09
CA THR A 9 -4.79 9.01 7.07
C THR A 9 -5.66 8.08 6.23
N GLY A 10 -6.62 7.38 6.84
CA GLY A 10 -7.50 6.46 6.11
C GLY A 10 -8.52 7.18 5.22
N SER A 11 -9.02 8.35 5.62
CA SER A 11 -9.83 9.21 4.76
C SER A 11 -9.02 9.68 3.56
N LEU A 12 -7.81 10.20 3.79
CA LEU A 12 -6.92 10.60 2.70
C LEU A 12 -6.64 9.44 1.74
N LEU A 13 -6.30 8.26 2.26
CA LEU A 13 -6.10 7.07 1.42
C LEU A 13 -7.35 6.71 0.60
N HIS A 14 -8.54 6.87 1.17
CA HIS A 14 -9.80 6.65 0.48
C HIS A 14 -10.04 7.66 -0.65
N ASP A 15 -9.74 8.93 -0.40
CA ASP A 15 -9.88 10.01 -1.39
C ASP A 15 -8.94 9.81 -2.59
N PHE A 16 -7.79 9.19 -2.37
CA PHE A 16 -6.86 8.77 -3.42
C PHE A 16 -7.10 7.33 -3.90
N GLY A 17 -8.33 6.81 -3.79
CA GLY A 17 -8.77 5.61 -4.51
C GLY A 17 -8.66 4.28 -3.78
N ILE A 18 -8.25 4.26 -2.49
CA ILE A 18 -8.27 3.02 -1.71
C ILE A 18 -9.68 2.72 -1.21
N SER A 19 -10.23 1.58 -1.62
CA SER A 19 -11.57 1.18 -1.18
C SER A 19 -11.65 0.99 0.34
N THR A 20 -12.84 1.23 0.91
CA THR A 20 -13.12 0.99 2.33
C THR A 20 -12.86 -0.48 2.71
N ASN A 21 -13.21 -1.43 1.83
CA ASN A 21 -12.91 -2.85 2.03
C ASN A 21 -11.39 -3.13 2.11
N THR A 22 -10.59 -2.45 1.28
CA THR A 22 -9.13 -2.57 1.34
C THR A 22 -8.57 -1.97 2.63
N LEU A 23 -9.04 -0.80 3.07
CA LEU A 23 -8.70 -0.26 4.38
C LEU A 23 -9.06 -1.24 5.49
N GLU A 24 -10.20 -1.90 5.37
CA GLU A 24 -10.73 -2.76 6.40
C GLU A 24 -9.99 -4.10 6.54
N LYS A 25 -9.62 -4.70 5.42
CA LYS A 25 -8.95 -6.01 5.36
C LYS A 25 -7.43 -5.92 5.34
N THR A 26 -6.89 -4.71 5.54
CA THR A 26 -5.45 -4.50 5.60
C THR A 26 -5.00 -4.15 7.01
N ARG A 27 -3.98 -4.87 7.50
CA ARG A 27 -3.33 -4.59 8.77
C ARG A 27 -1.92 -4.09 8.55
N ILE A 28 -1.53 -3.05 9.29
CA ILE A 28 -0.16 -2.53 9.27
C ILE A 28 0.56 -2.98 10.54
N ILE A 29 1.75 -3.54 10.35
CA ILE A 29 2.66 -3.94 11.42
C ILE A 29 3.95 -3.16 11.25
N PHE A 30 4.25 -2.32 12.24
CA PHE A 30 5.54 -1.67 12.35
C PHE A 30 6.54 -2.62 12.96
N ILE A 31 7.68 -2.77 12.30
CA ILE A 31 8.78 -3.65 12.75
C ILE A 31 10.07 -2.85 12.88
N PRO A 32 10.94 -3.20 13.84
CA PRO A 32 12.14 -2.44 14.15
C PRO A 32 13.24 -2.59 13.10
N TYR A 33 13.21 -3.64 12.29
CA TYR A 33 14.17 -3.83 11.21
C TYR A 33 13.58 -4.73 10.12
N VAL A 34 13.79 -4.34 8.87
CA VAL A 34 13.54 -5.16 7.68
C VAL A 34 14.63 -4.91 6.65
N PRO A 35 15.05 -5.96 5.91
CA PRO A 35 15.99 -5.80 4.80
C PRO A 35 15.39 -5.02 3.62
N PHE A 36 14.07 -4.76 3.63
CA PHE A 36 13.34 -3.99 2.62
C PHE A 36 12.56 -2.85 3.29
N PRO A 37 12.38 -1.68 2.63
CA PRO A 37 11.70 -0.53 3.23
C PRO A 37 10.25 -0.82 3.68
N SER A 38 9.59 -1.73 2.98
CA SER A 38 8.30 -2.32 3.32
C SER A 38 8.08 -3.58 2.49
N PHE A 39 7.18 -4.44 2.94
CA PHE A 39 6.67 -5.53 2.12
C PHE A 39 5.22 -5.85 2.50
N THR A 40 4.43 -6.29 1.53
CA THR A 40 3.05 -6.72 1.73
C THR A 40 2.97 -8.23 1.59
N LEU A 41 2.41 -8.89 2.61
CA LEU A 41 2.13 -10.32 2.58
C LEU A 41 0.63 -10.58 2.64
N PRO A 42 0.14 -11.56 1.85
CA PRO A 42 -1.16 -12.15 2.12
C PRO A 42 -1.15 -12.91 3.45
N SER A 43 -2.19 -12.71 4.24
CA SER A 43 -2.54 -13.59 5.35
C SER A 43 -3.21 -14.86 4.82
N VAL A 44 -3.10 -15.95 5.57
CA VAL A 44 -3.74 -17.23 5.28
C VAL A 44 -5.27 -17.11 5.18
N PHE A 45 -5.86 -16.09 5.82
CA PHE A 45 -7.30 -15.82 5.83
C PHE A 45 -7.77 -14.78 4.79
N GLY A 46 -6.97 -14.51 3.75
CA GLY A 46 -7.35 -13.57 2.68
C GLY A 46 -7.31 -12.09 3.06
N ASN A 47 -6.74 -11.75 4.22
CA ASN A 47 -6.42 -10.36 4.59
C ASN A 47 -5.04 -9.97 4.07
N ALA A 48 -4.77 -8.67 3.88
CA ALA A 48 -3.45 -8.17 3.55
C ALA A 48 -2.73 -7.67 4.80
N ILE A 49 -1.43 -7.97 4.91
CA ILE A 49 -0.58 -7.49 6.01
C ILE A 49 0.57 -6.69 5.40
N ILE A 50 0.63 -5.40 5.72
CA ILE A 50 1.73 -4.52 5.34
C ILE A 50 2.72 -4.47 6.50
N PHE A 51 3.95 -4.87 6.23
CA PHE A 51 5.06 -4.73 7.14
C PHE A 51 5.90 -3.53 6.71
N MET A 52 6.18 -2.63 7.65
CA MET A 52 6.93 -1.42 7.32
C MET A 52 7.80 -0.92 8.47
N TYR A 53 8.91 -0.29 8.11
CA TYR A 53 9.78 0.35 9.08
C TYR A 53 9.19 1.69 9.53
N LYS A 54 8.95 1.85 10.83
CA LYS A 54 8.28 3.05 11.37
C LYS A 54 8.99 4.35 10.97
N ASN A 55 10.32 4.35 10.97
CA ASN A 55 11.12 5.56 10.69
C ASN A 55 11.10 5.99 9.21
N LYS A 56 10.46 5.22 8.32
CA LYS A 56 10.21 5.64 6.94
C LYS A 56 8.99 6.53 6.78
N LEU A 57 8.13 6.62 7.78
CA LEU A 57 6.96 7.50 7.80
C LEU A 57 7.19 8.66 8.78
N ASN A 58 6.82 9.87 8.38
CA ASN A 58 6.64 10.97 9.32
C ASN A 58 5.24 10.88 9.93
N LEU A 59 5.18 10.42 11.17
CA LEU A 59 3.93 10.18 11.88
C LEU A 59 3.73 11.17 13.03
N ASN A 60 2.48 11.52 13.31
CA ASN A 60 2.10 12.24 14.53
C ASN A 60 2.03 11.32 15.76
N LYS A 61 1.68 11.90 16.92
CA LYS A 61 1.56 11.15 18.18
C LYS A 61 0.46 10.07 18.11
N GLU A 62 -0.54 10.27 17.27
CA GLU A 62 -1.65 9.36 16.99
C GLU A 62 -1.37 8.39 15.82
N LEU A 63 -0.11 8.34 15.37
CA LEU A 63 0.34 7.52 14.23
C LEU A 63 -0.31 7.90 12.88
N GLN A 64 -0.85 9.11 12.72
CA GLN A 64 -1.32 9.64 11.43
C GLN A 64 -0.18 10.25 10.63
N VAL A 65 -0.29 10.23 9.30
CA VAL A 65 0.73 10.77 8.40
C VAL A 65 0.75 12.30 8.42
N LYS A 66 1.96 12.87 8.42
CA LYS A 66 2.18 14.32 8.37
C LYS A 66 2.59 14.89 7.03
N ASP A 67 3.05 14.06 6.12
CA ASP A 67 3.60 14.53 4.86
C ASP A 67 3.13 13.70 3.67
N LYS A 68 3.05 14.37 2.53
CA LYS A 68 2.60 13.82 1.26
C LYS A 68 3.44 12.60 0.81
N LYS A 69 4.75 12.60 1.08
CA LYS A 69 5.64 11.51 0.67
C LYS A 69 5.37 10.24 1.47
N SER A 70 5.15 10.36 2.77
CA SER A 70 4.70 9.25 3.64
C SER A 70 3.32 8.75 3.23
N LEU A 71 2.39 9.65 2.87
CA LEU A 71 1.06 9.26 2.40
C LEU A 71 1.15 8.47 1.10
N GLY A 72 1.96 8.92 0.14
CA GLY A 72 2.13 8.19 -1.12
C GLY A 72 2.87 6.88 -0.96
N PHE A 73 3.81 6.79 -0.01
CA PHE A 73 4.40 5.51 0.34
C PHE A 73 3.35 4.53 0.91
N LEU A 74 2.47 5.00 1.80
CA LEU A 74 1.36 4.19 2.29
C LEU A 74 0.40 3.80 1.17
N LEU A 75 -0.01 4.76 0.34
CA LEU A 75 -0.90 4.53 -0.80
C LEU A 75 -0.34 3.43 -1.69
N TYR A 76 0.95 3.50 -2.02
CA TYR A 76 1.64 2.46 -2.78
C TYR A 76 1.61 1.09 -2.09
N GLN A 77 1.73 1.00 -0.76
CA GLN A 77 1.57 -0.27 -0.05
C GLN A 77 0.12 -0.77 -0.04
N TYR A 78 -0.84 0.14 0.09
CA TYR A 78 -2.26 -0.19 -0.01
C TYR A 78 -2.68 -0.66 -1.39
N CYS A 79 -2.00 -0.21 -2.45
CA CYS A 79 -2.14 -0.76 -3.80
C CYS A 79 -1.75 -2.26 -3.85
N HIS A 80 -0.66 -2.65 -3.20
CA HIS A 80 -0.28 -4.07 -3.09
C HIS A 80 -1.30 -4.86 -2.27
N ALA A 81 -1.82 -4.25 -1.20
CA ALA A 81 -2.88 -4.87 -0.41
C ALA A 81 -4.17 -5.07 -1.23
N HIS A 82 -4.56 -4.08 -2.05
CA HIS A 82 -5.68 -4.20 -2.97
C HIS A 82 -5.46 -5.34 -3.97
N GLN A 83 -4.28 -5.45 -4.57
CA GLN A 83 -3.94 -6.58 -5.47
C GLN A 83 -4.01 -7.94 -4.78
N VAL A 84 -3.57 -8.04 -3.51
CA VAL A 84 -3.73 -9.27 -2.71
C VAL A 84 -5.19 -9.64 -2.54
N LEU A 85 -6.06 -8.66 -2.28
CA LEU A 85 -7.50 -8.89 -2.08
C LEU A 85 -8.22 -9.25 -3.39
N GLU A 86 -7.88 -8.58 -4.50
CA GLU A 86 -8.50 -8.80 -5.81
C GLU A 86 -8.05 -10.11 -6.45
N TRP A 87 -6.75 -10.41 -6.41
CA TRP A 87 -6.21 -11.61 -7.08
C TRP A 87 -6.15 -12.82 -6.17
N GLY A 88 -6.21 -12.61 -4.86
CA GLY A 88 -5.93 -13.62 -3.86
C GLY A 88 -4.44 -13.90 -3.68
N SER A 89 -4.13 -14.52 -2.54
CA SER A 89 -2.76 -14.79 -2.06
C SER A 89 -1.91 -15.56 -3.08
N TYR A 90 -2.47 -16.58 -3.71
CA TYR A 90 -1.76 -17.44 -4.66
C TYR A 90 -1.32 -16.68 -5.91
N PHE A 91 -2.24 -15.99 -6.59
CA PHE A 91 -1.92 -15.26 -7.81
C PHE A 91 -1.01 -14.06 -7.55
N TYR A 92 -1.18 -13.35 -6.42
CA TYR A 92 -0.29 -12.26 -6.03
C TYR A 92 1.15 -12.74 -5.86
N LEU A 93 1.35 -13.82 -5.09
CA LEU A 93 2.68 -14.42 -4.89
C LEU A 93 3.22 -14.98 -6.20
N TRP A 94 2.42 -15.72 -6.95
CA TRP A 94 2.82 -16.27 -8.25
C TRP A 94 3.31 -15.17 -9.18
N ARG A 95 2.57 -14.08 -9.35
CA ARG A 95 2.97 -12.96 -10.21
C ARG A 95 4.29 -12.34 -9.75
N HIS A 96 4.47 -12.08 -8.45
CA HIS A 96 5.70 -11.48 -7.93
C HIS A 96 6.92 -12.43 -7.98
N PHE A 97 6.73 -13.73 -7.72
CA PHE A 97 7.79 -14.73 -7.82
C PHE A 97 8.15 -15.06 -9.27
N TYR A 98 7.14 -15.26 -10.12
CA TYR A 98 7.31 -15.58 -11.54
C TYR A 98 8.10 -14.49 -12.26
N HIS A 99 7.77 -13.22 -12.02
CA HIS A 99 8.51 -12.12 -12.63
C HIS A 99 9.98 -12.05 -12.17
N LYS A 100 10.24 -12.34 -10.88
CA LYS A 100 11.59 -12.31 -10.33
C LYS A 100 12.48 -13.43 -10.88
N ILE A 101 11.90 -14.60 -11.17
CA ILE A 101 12.64 -15.80 -11.62
C ILE A 101 12.71 -15.88 -13.14
N PHE A 102 11.60 -15.68 -13.85
CA PHE A 102 11.47 -16.01 -15.27
C PHE A 102 11.46 -14.80 -16.22
N SER A 103 11.33 -13.57 -15.71
CA SER A 103 10.96 -12.40 -16.54
C SER A 103 12.00 -11.28 -16.58
N ARG A 104 13.27 -11.56 -16.24
CA ARG A 104 14.36 -10.55 -16.21
C ARG A 104 14.55 -9.72 -17.50
N ARG A 105 13.99 -10.14 -18.64
CA ARG A 105 14.13 -9.47 -19.95
C ARG A 105 12.82 -9.07 -20.63
N ILE A 106 11.65 -9.31 -20.01
CA ILE A 106 10.35 -9.01 -20.64
C ILE A 106 9.75 -7.79 -19.93
N PRO A 107 9.35 -6.73 -20.66
CA PRO A 107 8.72 -5.57 -20.06
C PRO A 107 7.43 -5.96 -19.32
N LYS A 108 7.31 -5.54 -18.06
CA LYS A 108 6.18 -5.87 -17.19
C LYS A 108 4.92 -5.20 -17.74
N LYS A 109 4.02 -5.96 -18.36
CA LYS A 109 2.68 -5.45 -18.68
C LYS A 109 1.88 -5.31 -17.39
N HIS A 110 1.54 -4.07 -17.06
CA HIS A 110 0.69 -3.77 -15.92
C HIS A 110 -0.76 -4.23 -16.17
N THR A 111 -1.28 -5.01 -15.23
CA THR A 111 -2.71 -5.33 -15.16
C THR A 111 -3.53 -4.05 -14.97
N HIS A 112 -4.84 -4.14 -15.16
CA HIS A 112 -5.76 -3.03 -14.91
C HIS A 112 -5.61 -2.49 -13.48
N VAL A 113 -5.67 -3.40 -12.50
CA VAL A 113 -5.54 -3.10 -11.08
C VAL A 113 -4.21 -2.40 -10.74
N GLU A 114 -3.09 -2.84 -11.33
CA GLU A 114 -1.79 -2.16 -11.14
C GLU A 114 -1.79 -0.74 -11.74
N ARG A 115 -2.41 -0.53 -12.90
CA ARG A 115 -2.47 0.77 -13.56
C ARG A 115 -3.30 1.78 -12.77
N GLU A 116 -4.46 1.37 -12.27
CA GLU A 116 -5.30 2.22 -11.42
C GLU A 116 -4.56 2.64 -10.15
N CYS A 117 -3.89 1.68 -9.52
CA CYS A 117 -3.06 1.92 -8.35
C CYS A 117 -1.94 2.94 -8.61
N TYR A 118 -1.20 2.81 -9.73
CA TYR A 118 -0.14 3.76 -10.05
C TYR A 118 -0.68 5.14 -10.43
N ALA A 119 -1.80 5.19 -11.17
CA ALA A 119 -2.46 6.47 -11.45
C ALA A 119 -2.87 7.21 -10.17
N CYS A 120 -3.36 6.48 -9.16
CA CYS A 120 -3.69 7.07 -7.86
C CYS A 120 -2.47 7.65 -7.14
N VAL A 121 -1.35 6.91 -7.16
CA VAL A 121 -0.08 7.37 -6.57
C VAL A 121 0.47 8.58 -7.32
N ASP A 122 0.44 8.56 -8.65
CA ASP A 122 0.91 9.67 -9.48
C ASP A 122 0.05 10.92 -9.27
N ASN A 123 -1.29 10.78 -9.24
CA ASN A 123 -2.22 11.85 -8.92
C ASN A 123 -1.95 12.46 -7.54
N LEU A 124 -1.70 11.63 -6.54
CA LEU A 124 -1.29 12.12 -5.23
C LEU A 124 0.01 12.90 -5.35
N MET A 125 1.04 12.36 -6.02
CA MET A 125 2.35 13.02 -6.15
C MET A 125 2.31 14.33 -6.92
N THR A 126 1.40 14.50 -7.87
CA THR A 126 1.24 15.74 -8.65
C THR A 126 0.25 16.74 -8.06
N SER A 127 -0.60 16.34 -7.09
CA SER A 127 -1.57 17.24 -6.45
C SER A 127 -0.91 18.33 -5.58
N ASP A 128 -1.53 19.50 -5.45
CA ASP A 128 -1.11 20.55 -4.50
C ASP A 128 -1.59 20.30 -3.06
N MET A 129 -1.82 19.03 -2.70
CA MET A 129 -2.39 18.66 -1.41
C MET A 129 -1.41 18.96 -0.25
N GLU A 130 -1.89 19.78 0.70
CA GLU A 130 -1.26 20.00 2.00
C GLU A 130 -1.95 19.15 3.07
N ILE A 131 -1.15 18.43 3.87
CA ILE A 131 -1.69 17.63 4.98
C ILE A 131 -1.73 18.51 6.23
N HIS A 132 -2.89 19.07 6.52
CA HIS A 132 -3.13 19.75 7.79
C HIS A 132 -3.49 18.70 8.86
N ASN A 133 -2.67 18.64 9.92
CA ASN A 133 -2.90 17.80 11.10
C ASN A 133 -3.28 18.67 12.29
#